data_AF-A0A9P5GIX6-F1
#
_entry.id   AF-A0A9P5GIX6-F1
#
_cell.length_a   1.000
_cell.length_b   1.000
_cell.length_c   1.000
_cell.angle_alpha   90.00
_cell.angle_beta   90.00
_cell.angle_gamma   90.00
#
_symmetry.space_group_name_H-M   'P 1'
#
loop_
_entity.id
_entity.type
_entity.pdbx_description
1 polymer ?
#
loop_
_entity_poly.entity_id
_entity_poly.type
_entity_poly.pdbx_seq_one_letter_code
_entity_poly.pdbx_strand_id
1 'polypeptide(L)'
;MAPSHLLRATMPLRASITTPLSLTRPSILQSTTYITTPLRNASTTTPTPTQPKTIGTETQAPSRLRNYASALKAGTVVSVGRMDRTVRVCHRHTFWDRHIRKFYPKETHYLVSDPRNSLREGDIIEFSSGAPKSRNVHHVVERIVTPFGEAIENRPAVLSKEEREAERETRWAAKYLRRESKRLGREVDLVKEAAKAGVPVPQGEVLSTAQLIHRIHAENERVGKVKRIVQERVAESERATQERLKEAEN
;
A
#
# COMPACT_ATOMS: atom_id res chain seq x y z
N MET A 1 -41.35 18.65 9.01
CA MET A 1 -40.39 19.68 9.47
C MET A 1 -39.28 18.99 10.23
N ALA A 2 -38.03 19.08 9.76
CA ALA A 2 -36.86 18.48 10.39
C ALA A 2 -35.76 19.55 10.51
N PRO A 3 -35.26 19.86 11.71
CA PRO A 3 -34.20 20.84 11.86
C PRO A 3 -32.82 20.19 11.74
N SER A 4 -32.04 20.69 10.78
CA SER A 4 -30.62 20.43 10.57
C SER A 4 -29.78 21.29 11.52
N HIS A 5 -29.05 20.67 12.45
CA HIS A 5 -28.04 21.37 13.25
C HIS A 5 -26.67 21.26 12.60
N LEU A 6 -26.33 22.30 11.84
CA LEU A 6 -24.97 22.66 11.48
C LEU A 6 -24.35 23.41 12.66
N LEU A 7 -23.39 22.80 13.36
CA LEU A 7 -22.52 23.53 14.28
C LEU A 7 -21.08 23.45 13.80
N ARG A 8 -20.70 24.56 13.16
CA ARG A 8 -19.36 24.93 12.71
C ARG A 8 -18.53 25.33 13.92
N ALA A 9 -17.58 24.51 14.33
CA ALA A 9 -16.66 24.85 15.41
C ALA A 9 -15.55 25.77 14.88
N THR A 10 -15.50 27.01 15.36
CA THR A 10 -14.40 27.96 15.20
C THR A 10 -13.62 28.01 16.51
N MET A 11 -12.40 27.46 16.54
CA MET A 11 -11.49 27.63 17.68
C MET A 11 -10.58 28.85 17.44
N PRO A 12 -10.38 29.74 18.42
CA PRO A 12 -9.46 30.87 18.31
C PRO A 12 -8.00 30.43 18.48
N LEU A 13 -7.12 31.00 17.65
CA LEU A 13 -5.67 30.91 17.71
C LEU A 13 -5.16 31.61 18.97
N ARG A 14 -4.44 30.89 19.84
CA ARG A 14 -3.78 31.49 21.01
C ARG A 14 -2.39 31.97 20.63
N ALA A 15 -2.18 33.28 20.73
CA ALA A 15 -0.97 33.99 20.42
C ALA A 15 0.18 33.69 21.39
N SER A 16 1.38 33.86 20.83
CA SER A 16 2.73 33.86 21.38
C SER A 16 2.92 34.69 22.66
N ILE A 17 3.69 34.15 23.62
CA ILE A 17 4.36 34.93 24.66
C ILE A 17 5.85 34.60 24.60
N THR A 18 6.62 35.61 24.23
CA THR A 18 8.08 35.72 24.31
C THR A 18 8.51 36.05 25.73
N THR A 19 9.56 35.40 26.23
CA THR A 19 10.38 35.92 27.34
C THR A 19 11.85 35.68 27.06
N PRO A 20 12.71 36.71 27.06
CA PRO A 20 14.16 36.57 26.93
C PRO A 20 14.82 36.53 28.31
N LEU A 21 15.72 35.58 28.54
CA LEU A 21 16.67 35.65 29.63
C LEU A 21 18.06 35.25 29.13
N SER A 22 18.89 36.28 29.03
CA SER A 22 20.33 36.25 28.90
C SER A 22 20.98 35.60 30.12
N LEU A 23 21.83 34.60 29.91
CA LEU A 23 22.93 34.32 30.84
C LEU A 23 24.26 34.35 30.11
N THR A 24 25.14 35.13 30.72
CA THR A 24 26.51 35.47 30.39
C THR A 24 27.50 34.35 30.72
N ARG A 25 28.62 34.38 29.97
CA ARG A 25 30.01 33.93 30.30
C ARG A 25 30.39 32.46 30.10
N PRO A 26 31.69 32.12 29.97
CA PRO A 26 32.83 32.82 29.34
C PRO A 26 33.47 32.01 28.19
N SER A 27 34.21 32.71 27.33
CA SER A 27 35.19 32.14 26.41
C SER A 27 36.40 31.58 27.17
N ILE A 28 36.66 30.28 27.04
CA ILE A 28 37.98 29.71 27.28
C ILE A 28 38.37 28.95 26.02
N LEU A 29 39.23 29.60 25.23
CA LEU A 29 40.07 28.97 24.24
C LEU A 29 41.04 28.05 24.96
N GLN A 30 41.17 26.80 24.50
CA GLN A 30 42.42 26.05 24.68
C GLN A 30 42.55 24.91 23.65
N SER A 31 43.63 25.05 22.88
CA SER A 31 44.49 24.04 22.26
C SER A 31 43.89 22.96 21.36
N THR A 32 44.14 23.17 20.07
CA THR A 32 44.28 22.15 19.04
C THR A 32 45.37 21.13 19.40
N THR A 33 45.01 19.86 19.51
CA THR A 33 45.97 18.75 19.30
C THR A 33 45.40 17.86 18.21
N TYR A 34 45.89 18.04 16.99
CA TYR A 34 45.61 17.15 15.87
C TYR A 34 46.43 15.87 16.05
N ILE A 35 45.76 14.77 16.38
CA ILE A 35 46.37 13.44 16.33
C ILE A 35 46.39 13.02 14.86
N THR A 36 47.57 13.09 14.25
CA THR A 36 47.83 12.58 12.90
C THR A 36 48.11 11.08 12.99
N THR A 37 47.16 10.24 12.61
CA THR A 37 47.45 8.82 12.35
C THR A 37 47.80 8.63 10.88
N PRO A 38 48.96 8.07 10.52
CA PRO A 38 49.26 7.77 9.12
C PRO A 38 48.45 6.55 8.66
N LEU A 39 47.66 6.76 7.60
CA LEU A 39 46.99 5.70 6.86
C LEU A 39 48.05 4.87 6.12
N ARG A 40 48.26 3.63 6.57
CA ARG A 40 49.14 2.66 5.92
C ARG A 40 48.45 2.14 4.66
N ASN A 41 48.81 2.66 3.50
CA ASN A 41 48.43 2.08 2.22
C ASN A 41 49.24 0.80 1.99
N ALA A 42 48.60 -0.36 2.18
CA ALA A 42 49.15 -1.64 1.77
C ALA A 42 48.76 -1.90 0.31
N SER A 43 49.74 -1.75 -0.58
CA SER A 43 49.65 -2.15 -1.99
C SER A 43 49.86 -3.66 -2.09
N THR A 44 48.78 -4.44 -2.07
CA THR A 44 48.82 -5.84 -2.50
C THR A 44 48.53 -5.90 -3.99
N THR A 45 49.57 -6.10 -4.78
CA THR A 45 49.50 -6.49 -6.19
C THR A 45 49.08 -7.96 -6.25
N THR A 46 47.89 -8.24 -6.78
CA THR A 46 47.51 -9.57 -7.26
C THR A 46 47.26 -9.51 -8.76
N PRO A 47 47.75 -10.49 -9.54
CA PRO A 47 47.71 -10.47 -10.99
C PRO A 47 46.31 -10.77 -11.54
N THR A 48 46.03 -10.08 -12.64
CA THR A 48 44.88 -10.12 -13.54
C THR A 48 44.57 -11.54 -14.05
N PRO A 49 43.32 -12.02 -13.97
CA PRO A 49 42.80 -13.00 -14.89
C PRO A 49 42.09 -12.30 -16.06
N THR A 50 42.59 -12.53 -17.26
CA THR A 50 42.00 -12.17 -18.55
C THR A 50 40.55 -12.69 -18.63
N GLN A 51 39.59 -11.78 -18.80
CA GLN A 51 38.22 -12.13 -19.21
C GLN A 51 37.91 -11.61 -20.62
N PRO A 52 37.14 -12.38 -21.40
CA PRO A 52 36.87 -12.12 -22.80
C PRO A 52 35.90 -10.95 -23.02
N LYS A 53 36.20 -10.20 -24.08
CA LYS A 53 35.46 -9.06 -24.62
C LYS A 53 34.07 -9.51 -25.08
N THR A 54 33.04 -9.24 -24.30
CA THR A 54 31.64 -9.38 -24.73
C THR A 54 31.08 -8.03 -25.20
N ILE A 55 30.27 -8.15 -26.23
CA ILE A 55 29.80 -7.13 -27.16
C ILE A 55 28.74 -6.24 -26.48
N GLY A 56 28.62 -5.01 -26.97
CA GLY A 56 27.92 -3.89 -26.36
C GLY A 56 26.54 -4.20 -25.79
N THR A 57 26.37 -3.87 -24.52
CA THR A 57 25.07 -3.75 -23.87
C THR A 57 24.69 -2.28 -23.90
N GLU A 58 23.59 -1.96 -24.59
CA GLU A 58 22.98 -0.63 -24.53
C GLU A 58 22.79 -0.22 -23.07
N THR A 59 23.29 0.96 -22.70
CA THR A 59 23.09 1.51 -21.36
C THR A 59 21.64 1.93 -21.21
N GLN A 60 20.77 0.98 -20.85
CA GLN A 60 19.40 1.27 -20.49
C GLN A 60 19.39 2.15 -19.24
N ALA A 61 18.79 3.34 -19.34
CA ALA A 61 18.63 4.22 -18.19
C ALA A 61 17.94 3.45 -17.06
N PRO A 62 18.43 3.54 -15.80
CA PRO A 62 17.83 2.81 -14.70
C PRO A 62 16.35 3.19 -14.63
N SER A 63 15.47 2.18 -14.65
CA SER A 63 14.03 2.39 -14.55
C SER A 63 13.76 3.17 -13.26
N ARG A 64 13.34 4.44 -13.40
CA ARG A 64 13.06 5.35 -12.27
C ARG A 64 11.82 4.93 -11.46
N LEU A 65 11.18 3.84 -11.82
CA LEU A 65 10.22 3.17 -10.97
C LEU A 65 11.03 2.40 -9.93
N ARG A 66 11.37 3.08 -8.82
CA ARG A 66 11.69 2.35 -7.59
C ARG A 66 10.54 1.37 -7.41
N ASN A 67 10.84 0.07 -7.43
CA ASN A 67 9.88 -0.94 -7.03
C ASN A 67 9.55 -0.62 -5.57
N TYR A 68 8.50 0.19 -5.36
CA TYR A 68 7.86 0.39 -4.06
C TYR A 68 7.07 -0.88 -3.71
N ALA A 69 7.67 -2.05 -3.98
CA ALA A 69 7.33 -3.26 -3.29
C ALA A 69 7.32 -2.91 -1.80
N SER A 70 6.20 -3.21 -1.15
CA SER A 70 5.99 -2.99 0.25
C SER A 70 7.25 -3.35 1.04
N ALA A 71 7.91 -2.35 1.63
CA ALA A 71 9.17 -2.59 2.32
C ALA A 71 8.93 -3.58 3.46
N LEU A 72 9.64 -4.71 3.41
CA LEU A 72 9.60 -5.72 4.45
C LEU A 72 10.30 -5.17 5.68
N LYS A 73 9.65 -5.28 6.83
CA LYS A 73 10.18 -4.90 8.14
C LYS A 73 10.17 -6.13 9.03
N ALA A 74 11.27 -6.33 9.76
CA ALA A 74 11.33 -7.33 10.81
C ALA A 74 10.92 -6.71 12.15
N GLY A 75 10.22 -7.46 13.00
CA GLY A 75 9.88 -7.00 14.34
C GLY A 75 9.47 -8.14 15.26
N THR A 76 9.47 -7.86 16.55
CA THR A 76 9.09 -8.81 17.59
C THR A 76 7.64 -8.58 18.00
N VAL A 77 6.87 -9.65 18.10
CA VAL A 77 5.49 -9.59 18.58
C VAL A 77 5.48 -9.33 20.09
N VAL A 78 4.85 -8.24 20.51
CA VAL A 78 4.80 -7.79 21.92
C VAL A 78 3.56 -8.31 22.63
N SER A 79 2.41 -8.27 21.96
CA SER A 79 1.15 -8.73 22.57
C SER A 79 0.22 -9.35 21.54
N VAL A 80 -0.37 -10.49 21.88
CA VAL A 80 -1.33 -11.25 21.07
C VAL A 80 -2.64 -11.42 21.84
N GLY A 81 -3.74 -11.78 21.18
CA GLY A 81 -5.02 -12.12 21.84
C GLY A 81 -5.85 -10.94 22.34
N ARG A 82 -5.28 -9.73 22.45
CA ARG A 82 -6.04 -8.51 22.80
C ARG A 82 -7.00 -8.06 21.70
N MET A 83 -6.70 -8.40 20.44
CA MET A 83 -7.52 -8.09 19.26
C MET A 83 -7.54 -9.31 18.36
N ASP A 84 -8.70 -9.64 17.79
CA ASP A 84 -8.78 -10.75 16.83
C ASP A 84 -8.04 -10.40 15.53
N ARG A 85 -7.28 -11.36 15.01
CA ARG A 85 -6.54 -11.28 13.74
C ARG A 85 -5.61 -10.08 13.62
N THR A 86 -5.15 -9.54 14.75
CA THR A 86 -4.31 -8.35 14.81
C THR A 86 -3.35 -8.45 15.99
N VAL A 87 -2.07 -8.21 15.75
CA VAL A 87 -1.02 -8.26 16.76
C VAL A 87 -0.33 -6.90 16.90
N ARG A 88 0.24 -6.64 18.08
CA ARG A 88 1.14 -5.50 18.30
C ARG A 88 2.58 -5.95 18.12
N VAL A 89 3.32 -5.26 17.25
CA VAL A 89 4.70 -5.62 16.88
C VAL A 89 5.63 -4.45 17.18
N CYS A 90 6.74 -4.71 17.85
CA CYS A 90 7.82 -3.75 18.05
C CYS A 90 8.85 -3.88 16.93
N HIS A 91 9.08 -2.79 16.20
CA HIS A 91 10.14 -2.67 15.21
C HIS A 91 11.23 -1.74 15.74
N ARG A 92 12.43 -2.28 15.94
CA ARG A 92 13.61 -1.53 16.36
C ARG A 92 14.35 -1.05 15.10
N HIS A 93 14.54 0.26 14.97
CA HIS A 93 15.28 0.89 13.87
C HIS A 93 16.21 1.95 14.43
N THR A 94 17.12 2.47 13.62
CA THR A 94 17.98 3.59 14.02
C THR A 94 17.42 4.91 13.50
N PHE A 95 17.47 5.94 14.33
CA PHE A 95 17.13 7.31 13.97
C PHE A 95 18.38 8.19 14.06
N TRP A 96 18.59 9.05 13.07
CA TRP A 96 19.69 10.01 13.04
C TRP A 96 19.31 11.29 13.78
N ASP A 97 20.00 11.59 14.88
CA ASP A 97 19.91 12.89 15.53
C ASP A 97 20.75 13.92 14.76
N ARG A 98 20.10 14.96 14.22
CA ARG A 98 20.77 16.01 13.43
C ARG A 98 21.65 16.93 14.28
N HIS A 99 21.31 17.14 15.55
CA HIS A 99 22.05 18.02 16.45
C HIS A 99 23.34 17.34 16.91
N ILE A 100 23.22 16.11 17.41
CA ILE A 100 24.36 15.32 17.92
C ILE A 100 25.13 14.64 16.78
N ARG A 101 24.51 14.50 15.59
CA ARG A 101 25.05 13.80 14.41
C ARG A 101 25.42 12.35 14.72
N LYS A 102 24.50 11.63 15.36
CA LYS A 102 24.67 10.23 15.76
C LYS A 102 23.39 9.43 15.55
N PHE A 103 23.54 8.15 15.21
CA PHE A 103 22.42 7.21 15.16
C PHE A 103 22.08 6.66 16.54
N TYR A 104 20.81 6.70 16.90
CA TYR A 104 20.26 6.13 18.13
C TYR A 104 19.23 5.05 17.83
N PRO A 105 19.17 3.96 18.62
CA PRO A 105 18.11 2.98 18.50
C PRO A 105 16.76 3.60 18.90
N LYS A 106 15.74 3.38 18.10
CA LYS A 106 14.38 3.81 18.30
C LYS A 106 13.43 2.64 18.07
N GLU A 107 12.47 2.51 18.96
CA GLU A 107 11.43 1.49 18.88
C GLU A 107 10.14 2.11 18.34
N THR A 108 9.43 1.38 17.49
CA THR A 108 8.13 1.81 16.98
C THR A 108 7.18 0.64 16.95
N HIS A 109 6.00 0.84 17.53
CA HIS A 109 4.97 -0.17 17.57
C HIS A 109 4.04 -0.05 16.36
N TYR A 110 3.79 -1.17 15.71
CA TYR A 110 2.84 -1.30 14.62
C TYR A 110 1.69 -2.24 15.00
N LEU A 111 0.51 -1.94 14.46
CA LEU A 111 -0.58 -2.90 14.41
C LEU A 111 -0.49 -3.66 13.09
N VAL A 112 -0.38 -4.98 13.19
CA VAL A 112 -0.17 -5.88 12.05
C VAL A 112 -1.32 -6.88 12.00
N SER A 113 -1.94 -7.04 10.83
CA SER A 113 -2.99 -8.02 10.62
C SER A 113 -2.40 -9.42 10.44
N ASP A 114 -2.94 -10.39 11.18
CA ASP A 114 -2.67 -11.82 11.06
C ASP A 114 -3.99 -12.56 10.76
N PRO A 115 -4.32 -12.87 9.49
CA PRO A 115 -5.62 -13.41 9.13
C PRO A 115 -5.99 -14.75 9.78
N ARG A 116 -4.99 -15.59 10.11
CA ARG A 116 -5.18 -16.97 10.61
C ARG A 116 -4.83 -17.14 12.09
N ASN A 117 -4.52 -16.06 12.83
CA ASN A 117 -4.13 -16.11 14.26
C ASN A 117 -2.99 -17.12 14.53
N SER A 118 -1.98 -17.07 13.66
CA SER A 118 -0.80 -17.94 13.67
C SER A 118 0.24 -17.55 14.73
N LEU A 119 0.29 -16.27 15.12
CA LEU A 119 1.36 -15.72 15.94
C LEU A 119 1.18 -15.95 17.45
N ARG A 120 2.30 -15.93 18.17
CA ARG A 120 2.41 -15.93 19.64
C ARG A 120 3.27 -14.75 20.10
N GLU A 121 3.18 -14.44 21.38
CA GLU A 121 4.01 -13.38 21.99
C GLU A 121 5.49 -13.79 21.94
N GLY A 122 6.37 -12.86 21.60
CA GLY A 122 7.81 -13.11 21.47
C GLY A 122 8.28 -13.59 20.09
N ASP A 123 7.37 -13.96 19.17
CA ASP A 123 7.73 -14.34 17.81
C ASP A 123 8.46 -13.19 17.08
N ILE A 124 9.47 -13.52 16.28
CA ILE A 124 10.10 -12.59 15.34
C ILE A 124 9.50 -12.83 13.97
N ILE A 125 8.90 -11.77 13.41
CA ILE A 125 8.17 -11.83 12.16
C ILE A 125 8.70 -10.82 11.16
N GLU A 126 8.42 -11.10 9.89
CA GLU A 126 8.47 -10.10 8.84
C GLU A 126 7.07 -9.68 8.42
N PHE A 127 6.89 -8.38 8.29
CA PHE A 127 5.63 -7.77 7.91
C PHE A 127 5.85 -6.70 6.85
N SER A 128 4.85 -6.54 5.99
CA SER A 128 4.85 -5.58 4.91
C SER A 128 3.76 -4.54 5.13
N SER A 129 3.95 -3.34 4.57
CA SER A 129 2.89 -2.34 4.45
C SER A 129 2.07 -2.54 3.18
N GLY A 130 0.89 -1.94 3.07
CA GLY A 130 0.18 -1.85 1.78
C GLY A 130 -1.04 -2.75 1.64
N ALA A 131 -1.43 -3.43 2.71
CA ALA A 131 -2.73 -4.09 2.80
C ALA A 131 -3.52 -3.52 3.99
N PRO A 132 -4.04 -2.27 3.88
CA PRO A 132 -4.79 -1.65 4.95
C PRO A 132 -6.11 -2.38 5.18
N LYS A 133 -6.30 -2.90 6.39
CA LYS A 133 -7.53 -3.59 6.83
C LYS A 133 -8.47 -2.66 7.59
N SER A 134 -7.91 -1.71 8.34
CA SER A 134 -8.66 -0.73 9.13
C SER A 134 -7.92 0.61 9.18
N ARG A 135 -8.47 1.60 9.91
CA ARG A 135 -7.89 2.93 10.03
C ARG A 135 -6.45 2.93 10.57
N ASN A 136 -6.12 2.00 11.47
CA ASN A 136 -4.82 1.94 12.15
C ASN A 136 -3.99 0.70 11.74
N VAL A 137 -4.62 -0.30 11.10
CA VAL A 137 -3.96 -1.55 10.69
C VAL A 137 -3.62 -1.45 9.21
N HIS A 138 -2.37 -1.04 8.94
CA HIS A 138 -1.83 -0.85 7.59
C HIS A 138 -0.85 -1.95 7.14
N HIS A 139 -0.44 -2.78 8.09
CA HIS A 139 0.60 -3.78 7.91
C HIS A 139 0.00 -5.19 7.99
N VAL A 140 0.62 -6.13 7.31
CA VAL A 140 0.23 -7.55 7.29
C VAL A 140 1.47 -8.42 7.46
N VAL A 141 1.29 -9.55 8.16
CA VAL A 141 2.34 -10.56 8.33
C VAL A 141 2.63 -11.23 6.99
N GLU A 142 3.91 -11.36 6.63
CA GLU A 142 4.34 -12.11 5.45
C GLU A 142 4.90 -13.48 5.86
N ARG A 143 5.79 -13.53 6.86
CA ARG A 143 6.35 -14.78 7.37
C ARG A 143 6.78 -14.69 8.83
N ILE A 144 6.81 -15.85 9.48
CA ILE A 144 7.46 -16.03 10.79
C ILE A 144 8.93 -16.32 10.53
N VAL A 145 9.82 -15.48 11.07
CA VAL A 145 11.28 -15.67 10.95
C VAL A 145 11.77 -16.63 12.03
N THR A 146 11.31 -16.41 13.26
CA THR A 146 11.69 -17.24 14.40
C THR A 146 10.48 -17.41 15.31
N PRO A 147 9.94 -18.63 15.44
CA PRO A 147 8.85 -18.90 16.38
C PRO A 147 9.39 -18.95 17.81
N PHE A 148 8.62 -18.41 18.75
CA PHE A 148 8.87 -18.50 20.19
C PHE A 148 7.88 -19.47 20.83
N GLY A 149 8.39 -20.45 21.60
CA GLY A 149 7.56 -21.48 22.22
C GLY A 149 7.18 -22.59 21.24
N GLU A 150 5.92 -22.62 20.78
CA GLU A 150 5.40 -23.68 19.89
C GLU A 150 6.09 -23.67 18.52
N ALA A 151 6.38 -24.83 17.92
CA ALA A 151 6.91 -24.91 16.56
C ALA A 151 5.91 -24.38 15.51
N ILE A 152 6.41 -23.96 14.34
CA ILE A 152 5.58 -23.46 13.22
C ILE A 152 4.57 -24.52 12.75
N GLU A 153 4.93 -25.80 12.81
CA GLU A 153 4.10 -26.92 12.34
C GLU A 153 2.81 -27.09 13.16
N ASN A 154 2.86 -26.77 14.45
CA ASN A 154 1.71 -26.88 15.35
C ASN A 154 0.74 -25.69 15.23
N ARG A 155 1.04 -24.72 14.36
CA ARG A 155 0.29 -23.47 14.22
C ARG A 155 -0.37 -23.38 12.85
N PRO A 156 -1.45 -22.60 12.71
CA PRO A 156 -1.99 -22.27 11.40
C PRO A 156 -0.93 -21.59 10.52
N ALA A 157 -0.78 -22.03 9.27
CA ALA A 157 0.17 -21.44 8.33
C ALA A 157 -0.19 -19.97 8.00
N VAL A 158 0.80 -19.09 7.89
CA VAL A 158 0.60 -17.68 7.48
C VAL A 158 0.10 -17.62 6.04
N LEU A 159 -0.85 -16.71 5.75
CA LEU A 159 -1.37 -16.51 4.39
C LEU A 159 -0.30 -15.89 3.47
N SER A 160 -0.07 -16.51 2.31
CA SER A 160 0.72 -15.91 1.25
C SER A 160 0.05 -14.63 0.72
N LYS A 161 0.83 -13.76 0.05
CA LYS A 161 0.27 -12.53 -0.54
C LYS A 161 -0.85 -12.85 -1.53
N GLU A 162 -0.63 -13.81 -2.42
CA GLU A 162 -1.59 -14.22 -3.45
C GLU A 162 -2.90 -14.73 -2.86
N GLU A 163 -2.82 -15.57 -1.82
CA GLU A 163 -4.01 -16.04 -1.08
C GLU A 163 -4.80 -14.87 -0.47
N ARG A 164 -4.12 -13.86 0.08
CA ARG A 164 -4.79 -12.66 0.64
C ARG A 164 -5.50 -11.87 -0.43
N GLU A 165 -4.90 -11.75 -1.61
CA GLU A 165 -5.51 -11.04 -2.73
C GLU A 165 -6.72 -11.79 -3.26
N ALA A 166 -6.64 -13.12 -3.37
CA ALA A 166 -7.77 -13.98 -3.72
C ALA A 166 -8.93 -13.87 -2.70
N GLU A 167 -8.64 -13.90 -1.39
CA GLU A 167 -9.68 -13.68 -0.35
C GLU A 167 -10.31 -12.28 -0.44
N ARG A 168 -9.52 -11.27 -0.77
CA ARG A 168 -10.00 -9.89 -0.95
C ARG A 168 -10.88 -9.78 -2.19
N GLU A 169 -10.50 -10.43 -3.28
CA GLU A 169 -11.22 -10.48 -4.55
C GLU A 169 -12.54 -11.23 -4.43
N THR A 170 -12.56 -12.38 -3.77
CA THR A 170 -13.80 -13.12 -3.51
C THR A 170 -14.78 -12.30 -2.66
N ARG A 171 -14.30 -11.63 -1.61
CA ARG A 171 -15.11 -10.72 -0.79
C ARG A 171 -15.64 -9.54 -1.60
N TRP A 172 -14.82 -8.98 -2.48
CA TRP A 172 -15.22 -7.90 -3.37
C TRP A 172 -16.29 -8.36 -4.38
N ALA A 173 -16.09 -9.51 -5.01
CA ALA A 173 -17.03 -10.11 -5.97
C ALA A 173 -18.38 -10.41 -5.33
N ALA A 174 -18.40 -10.99 -4.12
CA ALA A 174 -19.62 -11.22 -3.37
C ALA A 174 -20.35 -9.90 -3.03
N LYS A 175 -19.61 -8.85 -2.65
CA LYS A 175 -20.18 -7.51 -2.42
C LYS A 175 -20.75 -6.90 -3.70
N TYR A 176 -20.06 -7.09 -4.83
CA TYR A 176 -20.49 -6.62 -6.15
C TYR A 176 -21.81 -7.29 -6.54
N LEU A 177 -21.88 -8.63 -6.53
CA LEU A 177 -23.10 -9.40 -6.81
C LEU A 177 -24.28 -8.95 -5.96
N ARG A 178 -24.07 -8.81 -4.64
CA ARG A 178 -25.11 -8.34 -3.71
C ARG A 178 -25.60 -6.92 -4.03
N ARG A 179 -24.74 -6.05 -4.57
CA ARG A 179 -25.10 -4.67 -4.92
C ARG A 179 -25.88 -4.65 -6.24
N GLU A 180 -25.42 -5.42 -7.22
CA GLU A 180 -26.04 -5.49 -8.54
C GLU A 180 -27.41 -6.17 -8.50
N SER A 181 -27.55 -7.24 -7.71
CA SER A 181 -28.84 -7.90 -7.53
C SER A 181 -29.89 -6.97 -6.90
N LYS A 182 -29.48 -6.18 -5.90
CA LYS A 182 -30.33 -5.13 -5.31
C LYS A 182 -30.67 -4.02 -6.31
N ARG A 183 -29.76 -3.67 -7.21
CA ARG A 183 -29.98 -2.60 -8.22
C ARG A 183 -30.95 -3.05 -9.31
N LEU A 184 -30.86 -4.31 -9.75
CA LEU A 184 -31.67 -4.86 -10.85
C LEU A 184 -32.97 -5.51 -10.36
N GLY A 185 -33.10 -5.82 -9.07
CA GLY A 185 -34.27 -6.50 -8.50
C GLY A 185 -34.36 -7.98 -8.87
N ARG A 186 -33.29 -8.56 -9.43
CA ARG A 186 -33.18 -9.96 -9.81
C ARG A 186 -31.79 -10.49 -9.50
N GLU A 187 -31.64 -11.81 -9.46
CA GLU A 187 -30.33 -12.44 -9.36
C GLU A 187 -29.49 -12.20 -10.62
N VAL A 188 -28.19 -11.99 -10.44
CA VAL A 188 -27.26 -11.60 -11.50
C VAL A 188 -26.49 -12.83 -11.96
N ASP A 189 -26.86 -13.33 -13.14
CA ASP A 189 -26.16 -14.42 -13.81
C ASP A 189 -24.94 -13.86 -14.58
N LEU A 190 -23.76 -13.87 -13.95
CA LEU A 190 -22.54 -13.31 -14.55
C LEU A 190 -22.17 -13.91 -15.90
N VAL A 191 -22.47 -15.20 -16.13
CA VAL A 191 -22.20 -15.87 -17.41
C VAL A 191 -23.05 -15.25 -18.54
N LYS A 192 -24.32 -14.94 -18.26
CA LYS A 192 -25.20 -14.26 -19.22
C LYS A 192 -24.75 -12.82 -19.45
N GLU A 193 -24.30 -12.13 -18.41
CA GLU A 193 -23.76 -10.77 -18.54
C GLU A 193 -22.46 -10.73 -19.35
N ALA A 194 -21.55 -11.69 -19.15
CA ALA A 194 -20.34 -11.84 -19.93
C ALA A 194 -20.63 -12.12 -21.41
N ALA A 195 -21.57 -13.03 -21.70
CA ALA A 195 -22.01 -13.32 -23.06
C ALA A 195 -22.62 -12.08 -23.74
N LYS A 196 -23.44 -11.31 -23.00
CA LYS A 196 -24.01 -10.04 -23.51
C LYS A 196 -22.95 -8.98 -23.76
N ALA A 197 -21.90 -8.94 -22.94
CA ALA A 197 -20.78 -8.01 -23.09
C ALA A 197 -19.82 -8.38 -24.23
N GLY A 198 -20.05 -9.50 -24.94
CA GLY A 198 -19.18 -9.93 -26.04
C GLY A 198 -17.85 -10.53 -25.57
N VAL A 199 -17.73 -10.88 -24.28
CA VAL A 199 -16.55 -11.52 -23.70
C VAL A 199 -16.82 -13.02 -23.61
N PRO A 200 -16.41 -13.84 -24.60
CA PRO A 200 -16.62 -15.27 -24.54
C PRO A 200 -15.75 -15.86 -23.42
N VAL A 201 -16.39 -16.61 -22.50
CA VAL A 201 -15.67 -17.52 -21.60
C VAL A 201 -15.46 -18.81 -22.39
N PRO A 202 -14.21 -19.17 -22.75
CA PRO A 202 -13.97 -20.40 -23.50
C PRO A 202 -14.44 -21.62 -22.68
N GLN A 203 -15.10 -22.57 -23.36
CA GLN A 203 -15.60 -23.80 -22.74
C GLN A 203 -14.41 -24.64 -22.24
N GLY A 204 -14.08 -24.49 -20.95
CA GLY A 204 -12.94 -25.16 -20.30
C GLY A 204 -12.17 -24.28 -19.30
N GLU A 205 -12.33 -22.96 -19.33
CA GLU A 205 -11.67 -22.05 -18.39
C GLU A 205 -12.55 -21.79 -17.16
N VAL A 206 -12.16 -22.30 -15.99
CA VAL A 206 -12.86 -22.05 -14.71
C VAL A 206 -12.33 -20.75 -14.10
N LEU A 207 -12.87 -19.62 -14.55
CA LEU A 207 -12.52 -18.31 -13.98
C LEU A 207 -13.15 -18.10 -12.61
N SER A 208 -12.42 -17.41 -11.74
CA SER A 208 -13.00 -16.94 -10.49
C SER A 208 -14.08 -15.89 -10.77
N THR A 209 -15.10 -15.82 -9.91
CA THR A 209 -16.16 -14.82 -10.01
C THR A 209 -15.61 -13.40 -10.12
N ALA A 210 -14.53 -13.09 -9.38
CA ALA A 210 -13.87 -11.80 -9.43
C ALA A 210 -13.19 -11.54 -10.78
N GLN A 211 -12.48 -12.53 -11.32
CA GLN A 211 -11.84 -12.45 -12.64
C GLN A 211 -12.86 -12.21 -13.75
N LEU A 212 -14.02 -12.87 -13.68
CA LEU A 212 -15.10 -12.68 -14.65
C LEU A 212 -15.65 -11.25 -14.59
N ILE A 213 -15.88 -10.71 -13.39
CA ILE A 213 -16.30 -9.31 -13.21
C ILE A 213 -15.23 -8.35 -13.75
N HIS A 214 -13.95 -8.59 -13.47
CA HIS A 214 -12.88 -7.77 -14.03
C HIS A 214 -12.89 -7.77 -15.55
N ARG A 215 -13.12 -8.92 -16.19
CA ARG A 215 -13.18 -9.04 -17.65
C ARG A 215 -14.37 -8.31 -18.25
N ILE A 216 -15.58 -8.44 -17.66
CA ILE A 216 -16.80 -7.71 -18.09
C ILE A 216 -16.60 -6.19 -18.04
N HIS A 217 -15.84 -5.70 -17.06
CA HIS A 217 -15.59 -4.27 -16.88
C HIS A 217 -14.25 -3.79 -17.45
N ALA A 218 -13.45 -4.67 -18.06
CA ALA A 218 -12.13 -4.31 -18.57
C ALA A 218 -12.22 -3.33 -19.75
N GLU A 219 -13.16 -3.58 -20.67
CA GLU A 219 -13.39 -2.75 -21.85
C GLU A 219 -14.29 -1.55 -21.57
N ASN A 220 -15.12 -1.64 -20.53
CA ASN A 220 -15.99 -0.55 -20.12
C ASN A 220 -15.17 0.51 -19.38
N GLU A 221 -14.79 1.57 -20.08
CA GLU A 221 -14.20 2.75 -19.43
C GLU A 221 -15.06 3.21 -18.26
N ARG A 222 -14.42 3.49 -17.13
CA ARG A 222 -15.12 4.04 -15.97
C ARG A 222 -15.49 5.49 -16.21
N VAL A 223 -16.60 5.71 -16.91
CA VAL A 223 -17.13 7.05 -17.19
C VAL A 223 -17.62 7.67 -15.89
N GLY A 224 -16.87 8.66 -15.39
CA GLY A 224 -17.26 9.46 -14.23
C GLY A 224 -18.53 10.28 -14.50
N LYS A 225 -19.18 10.77 -13.43
CA LYS A 225 -20.45 11.51 -13.52
C LYS A 225 -20.39 12.69 -14.51
N VAL A 226 -19.28 13.42 -14.51
CA VAL A 226 -19.09 14.58 -15.40
C VAL A 226 -18.98 14.14 -16.87
N LYS A 227 -18.14 13.14 -17.18
CA LYS A 227 -17.98 12.62 -18.55
C LYS A 227 -19.31 12.09 -19.09
N ARG A 228 -20.14 11.46 -18.23
CA ARG A 228 -21.49 11.00 -18.61
C ARG A 228 -22.42 12.16 -18.96
N ILE A 229 -22.49 13.20 -18.13
CA ILE A 229 -23.33 14.39 -18.39
C ILE A 229 -22.90 15.07 -19.70
N VAL A 230 -21.59 15.15 -19.96
CA VAL A 230 -21.08 15.71 -21.22
C VAL A 230 -21.51 14.87 -22.41
N GLN A 231 -21.36 13.54 -22.32
CA GLN A 231 -21.81 12.61 -23.37
C GLN A 231 -23.32 12.72 -23.63
N GLU A 232 -24.14 12.80 -22.58
CA GLU A 232 -25.59 12.99 -22.69
C GLU A 232 -25.92 14.30 -23.42
N ARG A 233 -25.29 15.42 -23.05
CA ARG A 233 -25.52 16.72 -23.71
C ARG A 233 -25.05 16.74 -25.16
N VAL A 234 -23.92 16.12 -25.47
CA VAL A 234 -23.44 16.01 -26.85
C VAL A 234 -24.41 15.18 -27.67
N ALA A 235 -24.85 14.02 -27.17
CA ALA A 235 -25.83 13.18 -27.84
C ALA A 235 -27.19 13.88 -28.03
N GLU A 236 -27.66 14.66 -27.05
CA GLU A 236 -28.85 15.51 -27.19
C GLU A 236 -28.68 16.56 -28.29
N SER A 237 -27.51 17.20 -28.36
CA SER A 237 -27.22 18.18 -29.41
C SER A 237 -27.19 17.55 -30.81
N GLU A 238 -26.61 16.35 -30.94
CA GLU A 238 -26.57 15.60 -32.20
C GLU A 238 -27.96 15.13 -32.64
N ARG A 239 -28.83 14.74 -31.71
CA ARG A 239 -30.22 14.39 -32.02
C ARG A 239 -30.99 15.61 -32.52
N ALA A 240 -30.86 16.75 -31.83
CA ALA A 240 -31.52 17.98 -32.24
C ALA A 240 -31.06 18.48 -33.62
N THR A 241 -29.79 18.30 -33.98
CA THR A 241 -29.31 18.65 -35.34
C THR A 241 -29.84 17.67 -36.38
N GLN A 242 -29.89 16.38 -36.09
CA GLN A 242 -30.47 15.37 -37.00
C GLN A 242 -31.97 15.60 -37.25
N GLU A 243 -32.73 15.98 -36.23
CA GLU A 243 -34.17 16.30 -36.38
C GLU A 243 -34.37 17.53 -37.28
N ARG A 244 -33.59 18.60 -37.09
CA ARG A 244 -33.64 19.79 -37.95
C ARG A 244 -33.29 19.50 -39.40
N LEU A 245 -32.33 18.60 -39.64
CA LEU A 245 -31.95 18.21 -41.01
C LEU A 245 -33.06 17.40 -41.68
N LYS A 246 -33.73 16.50 -40.94
CA LYS A 246 -34.89 15.75 -41.44
C LYS A 246 -36.11 16.62 -41.71
N GLU A 247 -36.33 17.64 -40.87
CA GLU A 247 -37.39 18.64 -41.11
C GLU A 247 -37.11 19.51 -42.33
N ALA A 248 -35.84 19.72 -42.69
CA ALA A 248 -35.46 20.49 -43.89
C ALA A 248 -35.52 19.66 -45.19
N GLU A 249 -35.55 18.32 -45.09
CA GLU A 249 -35.67 17.41 -46.24
C GLU A 249 -37.12 17.06 -46.61
N ASN A 250 -38.10 17.35 -45.74
CA ASN A 250 -39.54 17.21 -45.99
C ASN A 250 -40.18 18.53 -46.46
#